data_AF-A0A816GRJ2-F1
#
_entry.id   AF-A0A816GRJ2-F1
#
_cell.length_a   1.000
_cell.length_b   1.000
_cell.length_c   1.000
_cell.angle_alpha   90.00
_cell.angle_beta   90.00
_cell.angle_gamma   90.00
#
_symmetry.space_group_name_H-M   'P 1'
#
loop_
_entity.id
_entity.type
_entity.pdbx_description
1 polymer ?
#
loop_
_entity_poly.entity_id
_entity_poly.type
_entity_poly.pdbx_seq_one_letter_code
_entity_poly.pdbx_strand_id
1 'polypeptide(L)'
;MARNYVMTDRYKFYLNQLHQSPLSQSIFTAKQLFYIKTCSLSLNLYLFAQTQDFPYTPEELIQHFGADITQIIILHTYAIESWSAELLSCITHLMALFGICCWWGGEKGSRGKIVFPTESAACEYIDALIRIIDYTPLYQSITIKRTNDETILLETTLFSLLNIAQNGTFLWFLRSKISLTDTLLTLANLLSCDKTRLCVYGVLSEILCDKSLKELEISDSASTFFFNMLEQAWQHSSKKFRLIPLLFLLKSLVNFSKIDAFQQQIADTNKVLLLIEMCDQYPIVYDILWALSFNHDIQQQLHSNTSFITKLAHLPKEYDNQIRKSAHGILWNLEINHENRITSAISNEKTFDIMISYSHKDEIICKQIYNELINRGYRVWIDFDQMHGNVMDAMAEAIEQSNAVIICMSEEYRRSSYCRAEASYAFQRRVKIVPVLLQQHYRPDGWLLFLVGQLLYINFTKHEFSKAVNLLIKELKVPVISDTGSENVHRKVEVNTTIPITSILPETSSMLILPENILDWNQTHVHDWLMSHDLLQMSRLFANFNGRSLMYMSEIIENVELRQVVSLLQADSLRRTGDSLSLVELSHFRSLWYQQKQSSTSTIIAKL
;
A
#
# COMPACT_ATOMS: atom_id res chain seq x y z
N MET A 1 -14.42 -29.06 -31.95
CA MET A 1 -13.35 -30.05 -31.66
C MET A 1 -12.85 -29.96 -30.22
N ALA A 2 -12.40 -28.79 -29.71
CA ALA A 2 -11.95 -28.64 -28.32
C ALA A 2 -12.94 -29.18 -27.27
N ARG A 3 -14.25 -28.92 -27.43
CA ARG A 3 -15.33 -29.46 -26.59
C ARG A 3 -15.25 -30.98 -26.31
N ASN A 4 -14.70 -31.78 -27.22
CA ASN A 4 -14.65 -33.25 -27.11
C ASN A 4 -13.38 -33.79 -26.43
N TYR A 5 -12.36 -32.95 -26.18
CA TYR A 5 -11.06 -33.40 -25.64
C TYR A 5 -10.79 -32.91 -24.20
N VAL A 6 -11.49 -31.85 -23.81
CA VAL A 6 -11.13 -30.97 -22.69
C VAL A 6 -11.42 -31.51 -21.30
N MET A 7 -12.45 -32.35 -21.17
CA MET A 7 -12.81 -33.05 -19.93
C MET A 7 -12.75 -34.58 -20.15
N THR A 8 -11.87 -35.05 -21.02
CA THR A 8 -11.74 -36.50 -21.23
C THR A 8 -11.05 -37.13 -20.04
N ASP A 9 -11.49 -38.33 -19.65
CA ASP A 9 -10.78 -39.18 -18.70
C ASP A 9 -9.31 -39.35 -19.09
N ARG A 10 -9.01 -39.30 -20.39
CA ARG A 10 -7.66 -39.33 -20.93
C ARG A 10 -6.81 -38.11 -20.55
N TYR A 11 -7.36 -36.90 -20.64
CA TYR A 11 -6.64 -35.68 -20.24
C TYR A 11 -6.40 -35.68 -18.73
N LYS A 12 -7.42 -36.02 -17.93
CA LYS A 12 -7.29 -36.19 -16.48
C LYS A 12 -6.26 -37.26 -16.10
N PHE A 13 -6.31 -38.41 -16.77
CA PHE A 13 -5.36 -39.50 -16.57
C PHE A 13 -3.92 -39.06 -16.84
N TYR A 14 -3.67 -38.33 -17.94
CA TYR A 14 -2.33 -37.82 -18.24
C TYR A 14 -1.87 -36.71 -17.29
N LEU A 15 -2.76 -35.83 -16.81
CA LEU A 15 -2.42 -34.88 -15.75
C LEU A 15 -2.02 -35.60 -14.45
N ASN A 16 -2.80 -36.62 -14.05
CA ASN A 16 -2.48 -37.42 -12.87
C ASN A 16 -1.12 -38.15 -13.01
N GLN A 17 -0.77 -38.62 -14.20
CA GLN A 17 0.56 -39.19 -14.45
C GLN A 17 1.67 -38.14 -14.32
N LEU A 18 1.45 -36.92 -14.83
CA LEU A 18 2.41 -35.82 -14.72
C LEU A 18 2.60 -35.33 -13.28
N HIS A 19 1.61 -35.57 -12.42
CA HIS A 19 1.60 -35.22 -10.99
C HIS A 19 2.45 -36.17 -10.10
N GLN A 20 2.66 -37.44 -10.46
CA GLN A 20 3.30 -38.46 -9.58
C GLN A 20 4.86 -38.48 -9.57
N SER A 21 5.55 -37.35 -9.30
CA SER A 21 7.04 -37.13 -9.27
C SER A 21 7.95 -38.22 -8.61
N PRO A 22 9.29 -38.34 -8.85
CA PRO A 22 10.20 -37.81 -9.89
C PRO A 22 10.93 -38.97 -10.62
N LEU A 23 10.55 -39.32 -11.84
CA LEU A 23 11.26 -40.34 -12.62
C LEU A 23 11.72 -39.75 -13.94
N SER A 24 12.90 -40.17 -14.38
CA SER A 24 13.62 -39.70 -15.56
C SER A 24 12.67 -39.29 -16.69
N GLN A 25 12.94 -38.15 -17.31
CA GLN A 25 12.18 -37.61 -18.45
C GLN A 25 11.91 -38.62 -19.58
N SER A 26 12.60 -39.77 -19.56
CA SER A 26 12.32 -40.95 -20.39
C SER A 26 10.97 -41.64 -20.15
N ILE A 27 10.21 -41.34 -19.08
CA ILE A 27 8.90 -41.99 -18.82
C ILE A 27 7.74 -41.25 -19.47
N PHE A 28 7.80 -39.92 -19.63
CA PHE A 28 6.77 -39.18 -20.33
C PHE A 28 7.02 -39.26 -21.82
N THR A 29 6.15 -39.96 -22.53
CA THR A 29 6.24 -39.98 -24.00
C THR A 29 6.01 -38.56 -24.51
N ALA A 30 6.80 -38.12 -25.50
CA ALA A 30 6.58 -36.84 -26.18
C ALA A 30 5.11 -36.69 -26.66
N LYS A 31 4.46 -37.82 -26.97
CA LYS A 31 3.03 -37.92 -27.29
C LYS A 31 2.10 -37.51 -26.14
N GLN A 32 2.37 -37.90 -24.89
CA GLN A 32 1.59 -37.49 -23.73
C GLN A 32 1.72 -35.98 -23.47
N LEU A 33 2.95 -35.47 -23.44
CA LEU A 33 3.22 -34.04 -23.23
C LEU A 33 2.58 -33.19 -24.35
N PHE A 34 2.71 -33.63 -25.60
CA PHE A 34 2.05 -33.01 -26.73
C PHE A 34 0.52 -33.01 -26.59
N TYR A 35 -0.08 -34.13 -26.16
CA TYR A 35 -1.53 -34.21 -25.94
C TYR A 35 -2.00 -33.21 -24.87
N ILE A 36 -1.33 -33.16 -23.72
CA ILE A 36 -1.66 -32.21 -22.64
C ILE A 36 -1.52 -30.78 -23.16
N LYS A 37 -0.37 -30.44 -23.77
CA LYS A 37 -0.12 -29.12 -24.38
C LYS A 37 -1.23 -28.70 -25.33
N THR A 38 -1.56 -29.54 -26.32
CA THR A 38 -2.55 -29.20 -27.35
C THR A 38 -3.95 -29.03 -26.76
N CYS A 39 -4.32 -29.85 -25.78
CA CYS A 39 -5.60 -29.68 -25.07
C CYS A 39 -5.64 -28.36 -24.29
N SER A 40 -4.59 -28.06 -23.52
CA SER A 40 -4.48 -26.83 -22.74
C SER A 40 -4.47 -25.57 -23.61
N LEU A 41 -3.74 -25.58 -24.73
CA LEU A 41 -3.72 -24.50 -25.71
C LEU A 41 -5.10 -24.29 -26.34
N SER A 42 -5.76 -25.38 -26.76
CA SER A 42 -7.07 -25.31 -27.40
C SER A 42 -8.13 -24.71 -26.47
N LEU A 43 -8.07 -25.07 -25.19
CA LEU A 43 -8.90 -24.49 -24.14
C LEU A 43 -8.68 -23.00 -23.96
N ASN A 44 -7.41 -22.63 -23.86
CA ASN A 44 -7.02 -21.25 -23.68
C ASN A 44 -7.54 -20.37 -24.83
N LEU A 45 -7.27 -20.77 -26.08
CA LEU A 45 -7.76 -20.07 -27.27
C LEU A 45 -9.29 -19.96 -27.31
N TYR A 46 -9.99 -20.99 -26.82
CA TYR A 46 -11.44 -20.98 -26.78
C TYR A 46 -11.99 -19.98 -25.74
N LEU A 47 -11.40 -19.92 -24.54
CA LEU A 47 -11.77 -18.93 -23.52
C LEU A 47 -11.59 -17.49 -24.01
N PHE A 48 -10.62 -17.25 -24.90
CA PHE A 48 -10.43 -15.97 -25.58
C PHE A 48 -11.50 -15.65 -26.63
N ALA A 49 -12.15 -16.65 -27.23
CA ALA A 49 -12.98 -16.50 -28.43
C ALA A 49 -14.43 -16.03 -28.18
N GLN A 50 -14.86 -15.84 -26.92
CA GLN A 50 -16.20 -15.33 -26.53
C GLN A 50 -17.41 -16.01 -27.21
N THR A 51 -17.31 -17.25 -27.69
CA THR A 51 -18.48 -17.96 -28.23
C THR A 51 -19.40 -18.40 -27.10
N GLN A 52 -20.69 -18.03 -27.18
CA GLN A 52 -21.73 -18.23 -26.15
C GLN A 52 -22.07 -19.70 -25.82
N ASP A 53 -21.45 -20.69 -26.49
CA ASP A 53 -21.85 -22.11 -26.42
C ASP A 53 -20.81 -23.04 -25.75
N PHE A 54 -20.11 -22.58 -24.72
CA PHE A 54 -19.30 -23.48 -23.90
C PHE A 54 -20.09 -23.98 -22.70
N PRO A 55 -20.13 -25.30 -22.46
CA PRO A 55 -20.92 -25.85 -21.36
C PRO A 55 -20.31 -25.63 -19.98
N TYR A 56 -19.08 -25.10 -19.88
CA TYR A 56 -18.39 -24.95 -18.60
C TYR A 56 -17.94 -23.51 -18.35
N THR A 57 -18.13 -23.04 -17.13
CA THR A 57 -17.59 -21.79 -16.61
C THR A 57 -16.09 -21.94 -16.28
N PRO A 58 -15.31 -20.85 -16.25
CA PRO A 58 -13.94 -20.89 -15.74
C PRO A 58 -13.82 -21.49 -14.34
N GLU A 59 -14.83 -21.27 -13.48
CA GLU A 59 -14.97 -21.86 -12.16
C GLU A 59 -15.06 -23.39 -12.22
N GLU A 60 -15.93 -23.94 -13.06
CA GLU A 60 -16.07 -25.40 -13.24
C GLU A 60 -14.78 -26.03 -13.80
N LEU A 61 -14.08 -25.33 -14.71
CA LEU A 61 -12.78 -25.78 -15.21
C LEU A 61 -11.72 -25.83 -14.10
N ILE A 62 -11.66 -24.79 -13.26
CA ILE A 62 -10.74 -24.72 -12.11
C ILE A 62 -11.04 -25.82 -11.10
N GLN A 63 -12.32 -26.04 -10.76
CA GLN A 63 -12.70 -27.11 -9.84
C GLN A 63 -12.26 -28.49 -10.36
N HIS A 64 -12.25 -28.67 -11.69
CA HIS A 64 -11.95 -29.95 -12.29
C HIS A 64 -10.44 -30.25 -12.42
N PHE A 65 -9.58 -29.28 -12.75
CA PHE A 65 -8.13 -29.51 -12.95
C PHE A 65 -7.19 -28.56 -12.20
N GLY A 66 -7.71 -27.53 -11.53
CA GLY A 66 -6.89 -26.47 -10.93
C GLY A 66 -5.85 -26.99 -9.94
N ALA A 67 -6.26 -27.88 -9.04
CA ALA A 67 -5.36 -28.49 -8.05
C ALA A 67 -4.23 -29.30 -8.71
N ASP A 68 -4.53 -30.11 -9.72
CA ASP A 68 -3.50 -30.91 -10.42
C ASP A 68 -2.51 -30.01 -11.14
N ILE A 69 -3.00 -28.97 -11.83
CA ILE A 69 -2.14 -28.04 -12.57
C ILE A 69 -1.20 -27.32 -11.62
N THR A 70 -1.73 -26.78 -10.51
CA THR A 70 -0.94 -26.13 -9.47
C THR A 70 0.15 -27.06 -8.93
N GLN A 71 -0.21 -28.30 -8.60
CA GLN A 71 0.74 -29.25 -8.04
C GLN A 71 1.81 -29.69 -9.05
N ILE A 72 1.44 -29.86 -10.33
CA ILE A 72 2.39 -30.12 -11.42
C ILE A 72 3.39 -28.96 -11.53
N ILE A 73 2.92 -27.71 -11.53
CA ILE A 73 3.80 -26.53 -11.60
C ILE A 73 4.75 -26.49 -10.39
N ILE A 74 4.23 -26.73 -9.17
CA ILE A 74 5.05 -26.76 -7.95
C ILE A 74 6.13 -27.83 -8.05
N LEU A 75 5.78 -29.06 -8.38
CA LEU A 75 6.70 -30.20 -8.42
C LEU A 75 7.79 -30.05 -9.47
N HIS A 76 7.42 -29.70 -10.71
CA HIS A 76 8.37 -29.69 -11.83
C HIS A 76 9.32 -28.50 -11.79
N THR A 77 8.96 -27.38 -11.15
CA THR A 77 9.84 -26.21 -11.03
C THR A 77 11.05 -26.43 -10.12
N TYR A 78 11.05 -27.45 -9.25
CA TYR A 78 12.24 -27.82 -8.46
C TYR A 78 13.38 -28.38 -9.32
N ALA A 79 13.07 -28.91 -10.50
CA ALA A 79 14.03 -29.47 -11.44
C ALA A 79 14.00 -28.71 -12.79
N ILE A 80 13.75 -27.40 -12.75
CA ILE A 80 13.60 -26.56 -13.95
C ILE A 80 14.79 -26.66 -14.91
N GLU A 81 16.00 -26.81 -14.37
CA GLU A 81 17.24 -26.97 -15.14
C GLU A 81 17.25 -28.24 -16.00
N SER A 82 16.47 -29.24 -15.61
CA SER A 82 16.41 -30.51 -16.33
C SER A 82 15.42 -30.48 -17.49
N TRP A 83 14.49 -29.50 -17.58
CA TRP A 83 13.35 -29.53 -18.48
C TRP A 83 13.72 -29.77 -19.95
N SER A 84 13.07 -30.76 -20.58
CA SER A 84 13.07 -30.89 -22.03
C SER A 84 12.21 -29.82 -22.69
N ALA A 85 12.42 -29.57 -23.99
CA ALA A 85 11.61 -28.62 -24.76
C ALA A 85 10.11 -28.96 -24.74
N GLU A 86 9.78 -30.26 -24.78
CA GLU A 86 8.40 -30.74 -24.70
C GLU A 86 7.78 -30.48 -23.32
N LEU A 87 8.53 -30.68 -22.23
CA LEU A 87 8.04 -30.44 -20.87
C LEU A 87 7.86 -28.95 -20.61
N LEU A 88 8.83 -28.12 -20.98
CA LEU A 88 8.73 -26.66 -20.97
C LEU A 88 7.44 -26.22 -21.66
N SER A 89 7.27 -26.66 -22.92
CA SER A 89 6.09 -26.31 -23.73
C SER A 89 4.78 -26.76 -23.08
N CYS A 90 4.74 -27.94 -22.47
CA CYS A 90 3.58 -28.46 -21.74
C CYS A 90 3.24 -27.58 -20.53
N ILE A 91 4.22 -27.29 -19.67
CA ILE A 91 4.04 -26.48 -18.46
C ILE A 91 3.61 -25.05 -18.83
N THR A 92 4.23 -24.44 -19.85
CA THR A 92 3.84 -23.12 -20.38
C THR A 92 2.35 -23.04 -20.67
N HIS A 93 1.79 -24.04 -21.36
CA HIS A 93 0.39 -24.03 -21.76
C HIS A 93 -0.56 -24.40 -20.62
N LEU A 94 -0.13 -25.23 -19.66
CA LEU A 94 -0.87 -25.47 -18.42
C LEU A 94 -0.96 -24.21 -17.57
N MET A 95 0.15 -23.50 -17.39
CA MET A 95 0.18 -22.21 -16.69
C MET A 95 -0.69 -21.17 -17.39
N ALA A 96 -0.65 -21.11 -18.72
CA ALA A 96 -1.46 -20.16 -19.47
C ALA A 96 -2.96 -20.45 -19.34
N LEU A 97 -3.36 -21.73 -19.36
CA LEU A 97 -4.74 -22.15 -19.11
C LEU A 97 -5.16 -21.83 -17.66
N PHE A 98 -4.32 -22.16 -16.69
CA PHE A 98 -4.59 -21.89 -15.29
C PHE A 98 -4.78 -20.39 -15.03
N GLY A 99 -3.86 -19.56 -15.55
CA GLY A 99 -3.91 -18.11 -15.41
C GLY A 99 -5.17 -17.50 -16.02
N ILE A 100 -5.60 -17.96 -17.20
CA ILE A 100 -6.84 -17.45 -17.80
C ILE A 100 -8.06 -17.84 -16.95
N CYS A 101 -8.16 -19.07 -16.45
CA CYS A 101 -9.31 -19.43 -15.64
C CYS A 101 -9.34 -18.65 -14.31
N CYS A 102 -8.18 -18.45 -13.68
CA CYS A 102 -8.07 -17.80 -12.37
C CYS A 102 -8.30 -16.29 -12.44
N TRP A 103 -7.84 -15.64 -13.51
CA TRP A 103 -7.73 -14.17 -13.57
C TRP A 103 -8.63 -13.51 -14.63
N TRP A 104 -9.36 -14.28 -15.44
CA TRP A 104 -10.29 -13.75 -16.44
C TRP A 104 -11.68 -13.49 -15.87
N GLY A 105 -12.33 -12.39 -16.29
CA GLY A 105 -13.71 -12.07 -15.88
C GLY A 105 -13.86 -10.93 -14.85
N GLY A 106 -12.75 -10.33 -14.41
CA GLY A 106 -12.78 -9.04 -13.70
C GLY A 106 -12.97 -9.11 -12.18
N GLU A 107 -13.56 -10.17 -11.63
CA GLU A 107 -13.54 -10.40 -10.18
C GLU A 107 -12.14 -10.88 -9.75
N LYS A 108 -11.30 -9.93 -9.33
CA LYS A 108 -9.92 -10.21 -8.91
C LYS A 108 -9.90 -11.14 -7.69
N GLY A 109 -9.61 -12.43 -7.93
CA GLY A 109 -9.19 -13.38 -6.90
C GLY A 109 -10.29 -14.08 -6.10
N SER A 110 -11.57 -13.98 -6.48
CA SER A 110 -12.64 -14.81 -5.87
C SER A 110 -12.38 -16.31 -6.08
N ARG A 111 -11.75 -16.66 -7.20
CA ARG A 111 -11.44 -18.05 -7.61
C ARG A 111 -10.17 -18.64 -7.00
N GLY A 112 -9.30 -17.81 -6.41
CA GLY A 112 -8.06 -18.29 -5.79
C GLY A 112 -8.32 -19.27 -4.64
N LYS A 113 -9.37 -19.02 -3.85
CA LYS A 113 -9.81 -19.92 -2.76
C LYS A 113 -10.27 -21.30 -3.25
N ILE A 114 -10.67 -21.42 -4.52
CA ILE A 114 -11.08 -22.70 -5.11
C ILE A 114 -9.85 -23.60 -5.33
N VAL A 115 -8.73 -23.01 -5.75
CA VAL A 115 -7.51 -23.76 -6.08
C VAL A 115 -6.63 -23.97 -4.86
N PHE A 116 -6.51 -22.97 -4.00
CA PHE A 116 -5.59 -22.98 -2.87
C PHE A 116 -6.39 -23.16 -1.58
N PRO A 117 -6.58 -24.41 -1.11
CA PRO A 117 -7.36 -24.67 0.11
C PRO A 117 -6.66 -24.17 1.38
N THR A 118 -5.33 -23.96 1.31
CA THR A 118 -4.51 -23.49 2.42
C THR A 118 -3.59 -22.36 1.98
N GLU A 119 -3.19 -21.52 2.94
CA GLU A 119 -2.19 -20.47 2.73
C GLU A 119 -0.84 -21.06 2.25
N SER A 120 -0.43 -22.20 2.81
CA SER A 120 0.80 -22.91 2.42
C SER A 120 0.79 -23.29 0.94
N ALA A 121 -0.31 -23.85 0.43
CA ALA A 121 -0.41 -24.26 -0.97
C ALA A 121 -0.29 -23.06 -1.94
N ALA A 122 -0.86 -21.91 -1.57
CA ALA A 122 -0.70 -20.68 -2.34
C ALA A 122 0.75 -20.17 -2.31
N CYS A 123 1.40 -20.19 -1.14
CA CYS A 123 2.79 -19.80 -0.99
C CYS A 123 3.74 -20.71 -1.79
N GLU A 124 3.52 -22.03 -1.79
CA GLU A 124 4.29 -22.98 -2.60
C GLU A 124 4.15 -22.73 -4.10
N TYR A 125 2.94 -22.38 -4.55
CA TYR A 125 2.70 -21.98 -5.93
C TYR A 125 3.41 -20.66 -6.28
N ILE A 126 3.34 -19.66 -5.39
CA ILE A 126 4.07 -18.40 -5.57
C ILE A 126 5.58 -18.67 -5.67
N ASP A 127 6.12 -19.55 -4.82
CA ASP A 127 7.52 -19.95 -4.90
C ASP A 127 7.87 -20.67 -6.20
N ALA A 128 6.95 -21.46 -6.77
CA ALA A 128 7.13 -22.03 -8.09
C ALA A 128 7.20 -20.97 -9.20
N LEU A 129 6.36 -19.93 -9.12
CA LEU A 129 6.43 -18.78 -10.05
C LEU A 129 7.75 -18.02 -9.91
N ILE A 130 8.21 -17.82 -8.67
CA ILE A 130 9.49 -17.14 -8.39
C ILE A 130 10.65 -17.97 -8.93
N ARG A 131 10.67 -19.29 -8.74
CA ARG A 131 11.68 -20.19 -9.33
C ARG A 131 11.75 -20.08 -10.85
N ILE A 132 10.61 -19.92 -11.52
CA ILE A 132 10.57 -19.76 -12.98
C ILE A 132 11.24 -18.45 -13.42
N ILE A 133 10.91 -17.33 -12.75
CA ILE A 133 11.53 -16.05 -13.11
C ILE A 133 12.99 -15.98 -12.67
N ASP A 134 13.39 -16.64 -11.59
CA ASP A 134 14.79 -16.67 -11.11
C ASP A 134 15.69 -17.53 -12.02
N TYR A 135 15.12 -18.38 -12.88
CA TYR A 135 15.88 -19.24 -13.79
C TYR A 135 16.46 -18.43 -14.98
N THR A 136 17.65 -17.87 -14.76
CA THR A 136 18.33 -16.99 -15.73
C THR A 136 18.56 -17.54 -17.14
N PRO A 137 18.77 -18.86 -17.38
CA PRO A 137 18.87 -19.38 -18.74
C PRO A 137 17.61 -19.17 -19.59
N LEU A 138 16.44 -19.03 -18.96
CA LEU A 138 15.18 -18.67 -19.65
C LEU A 138 15.33 -17.38 -20.46
N TYR A 139 16.19 -16.46 -20.01
CA TYR A 139 16.31 -15.12 -20.58
C TYR A 139 16.98 -15.10 -21.94
N GLN A 140 17.81 -16.11 -22.24
CA GLN A 140 18.55 -16.20 -23.50
C GLN A 140 17.63 -16.40 -24.71
N SER A 141 16.45 -16.97 -24.48
CA SER A 141 15.46 -17.29 -25.51
C SER A 141 14.33 -16.26 -25.58
N ILE A 142 14.32 -15.18 -24.78
CA ILE A 142 13.19 -14.24 -24.82
C ILE A 142 13.18 -13.46 -26.13
N THR A 143 12.03 -13.45 -26.80
CA THR A 143 11.84 -12.73 -28.06
C THR A 143 10.83 -11.59 -27.89
N ILE A 144 10.98 -10.52 -28.68
CA ILE A 144 10.02 -9.39 -28.69
C ILE A 144 8.62 -9.84 -29.11
N LYS A 145 8.54 -10.80 -30.05
CA LYS A 145 7.29 -11.41 -30.47
C LYS A 145 6.96 -12.58 -29.54
N ARG A 146 5.67 -12.77 -29.24
CA ARG A 146 5.17 -13.91 -28.46
C ARG A 146 5.13 -15.18 -29.31
N THR A 147 6.31 -15.68 -29.69
CA THR A 147 6.47 -16.76 -30.69
C THR A 147 7.06 -18.06 -30.15
N ASN A 148 7.64 -18.06 -28.95
CA ASN A 148 8.20 -19.26 -28.33
C ASN A 148 7.64 -19.47 -26.90
N ASP A 149 7.86 -20.68 -26.40
CA ASP A 149 7.30 -21.13 -25.14
C ASP A 149 7.95 -20.46 -23.92
N GLU A 150 9.22 -20.06 -24.01
CA GLU A 150 9.95 -19.32 -22.99
C GLU A 150 9.35 -17.93 -22.76
N THR A 151 9.10 -17.18 -23.83
CA THR A 151 8.47 -15.86 -23.74
C THR A 151 7.04 -15.99 -23.20
N ILE A 152 6.27 -16.99 -23.65
CA ILE A 152 4.91 -17.22 -23.16
C ILE A 152 4.93 -17.60 -21.68
N LEU A 153 5.87 -18.44 -21.24
CA LEU A 153 6.02 -18.85 -19.84
C LEU A 153 6.30 -17.65 -18.96
N LEU A 154 7.30 -16.84 -19.33
CA LEU A 154 7.68 -15.65 -18.57
C LEU A 154 6.53 -14.65 -18.48
N GLU A 155 5.87 -14.33 -19.60
CA GLU A 155 4.72 -13.42 -19.63
C GLU A 155 3.58 -13.91 -18.74
N THR A 156 3.28 -15.21 -18.80
CA THR A 156 2.21 -15.84 -18.00
C THR A 156 2.55 -15.84 -16.51
N THR A 157 3.82 -16.07 -16.18
CA THR A 157 4.34 -16.08 -14.81
C THR A 157 4.26 -14.67 -14.21
N LEU A 158 4.77 -13.67 -14.91
CA LEU A 158 4.71 -12.26 -14.48
C LEU A 158 3.28 -11.74 -14.38
N PHE A 159 2.40 -12.12 -15.31
CA PHE A 159 0.98 -11.77 -15.22
C PHE A 159 0.32 -12.42 -13.99
N SER A 160 0.65 -13.67 -13.66
CA SER A 160 0.14 -14.34 -12.48
C SER A 160 0.63 -13.67 -11.20
N LEU A 161 1.94 -13.35 -11.11
CA LEU A 161 2.51 -12.59 -9.99
C LEU A 161 1.85 -11.21 -9.83
N LEU A 162 1.60 -10.49 -10.93
CA LEU A 162 0.90 -9.21 -10.90
C LEU A 162 -0.50 -9.32 -10.31
N ASN A 163 -1.28 -10.33 -10.73
CA ASN A 163 -2.64 -10.52 -10.21
C ASN A 163 -2.63 -10.92 -8.73
N ILE A 164 -1.67 -11.75 -8.31
CA ILE A 164 -1.48 -12.14 -6.90
C ILE A 164 -1.12 -10.91 -6.07
N ALA A 165 -0.18 -10.08 -6.54
CA ALA A 165 0.24 -8.86 -5.85
C ALA A 165 -0.93 -7.87 -5.71
N GLN A 166 -1.68 -7.62 -6.79
CA GLN A 166 -2.82 -6.70 -6.79
C GLN A 166 -4.02 -7.17 -5.96
N ASN A 167 -4.14 -8.47 -5.67
CA ASN A 167 -5.16 -9.00 -4.77
C ASN A 167 -4.86 -8.70 -3.29
N GLY A 168 -3.62 -8.39 -2.93
CA GLY A 168 -3.23 -7.98 -1.57
C GLY A 168 -3.10 -9.12 -0.55
N THR A 169 -3.80 -10.25 -0.72
CA THR A 169 -3.83 -11.36 0.25
C THR A 169 -2.44 -11.93 0.54
N PHE A 170 -1.64 -12.19 -0.51
CA PHE A 170 -0.29 -12.78 -0.40
C PHE A 170 0.83 -11.75 -0.61
N LEU A 171 0.50 -10.46 -0.53
CA LEU A 171 1.47 -9.40 -0.77
C LEU A 171 2.61 -9.45 0.27
N TRP A 172 2.29 -9.80 1.51
CA TRP A 172 3.28 -10.00 2.58
C TRP A 172 4.31 -11.08 2.22
N PHE A 173 3.90 -12.15 1.53
CA PHE A 173 4.78 -13.25 1.17
C PHE A 173 5.72 -12.81 0.05
N LEU A 174 5.19 -12.13 -0.97
CA LEU A 174 6.02 -11.53 -2.04
C LEU A 174 7.04 -10.54 -1.45
N ARG A 175 6.63 -9.68 -0.52
CA ARG A 175 7.50 -8.73 0.19
C ARG A 175 8.59 -9.42 1.04
N SER A 176 8.39 -10.67 1.44
CA SER A 176 9.37 -11.45 2.20
C SER A 176 10.48 -12.06 1.33
N LYS A 177 10.32 -12.07 0.00
CA LYS A 177 11.26 -12.71 -0.93
C LYS A 177 12.35 -11.74 -1.36
N ILE A 178 13.51 -11.86 -0.73
CA ILE A 178 14.64 -10.93 -0.89
C ILE A 178 15.11 -10.86 -2.36
N SER A 179 15.23 -12.01 -3.05
CA SER A 179 15.70 -12.06 -4.45
C SER A 179 14.69 -11.52 -5.46
N LEU A 180 13.41 -11.46 -5.12
CA LEU A 180 12.34 -11.13 -6.07
C LEU A 180 12.53 -9.74 -6.68
N THR A 181 12.90 -8.76 -5.86
CA THR A 181 13.13 -7.38 -6.32
C THR A 181 14.26 -7.32 -7.34
N ASP A 182 15.40 -7.94 -7.04
CA ASP A 182 16.59 -7.92 -7.92
C ASP A 182 16.33 -8.65 -9.24
N THR A 183 15.63 -9.79 -9.18
CA THR A 183 15.20 -10.54 -10.38
C THR A 183 14.27 -9.68 -11.24
N LEU A 184 13.27 -9.03 -10.65
CA LEU A 184 12.34 -8.17 -11.37
C LEU A 184 13.04 -6.95 -11.98
N LEU A 185 13.98 -6.30 -11.27
CA LEU A 185 14.77 -5.20 -11.81
C LEU A 185 15.63 -5.65 -13.01
N THR A 186 16.26 -6.82 -12.90
CA THR A 186 17.02 -7.42 -14.01
C THR A 186 16.14 -7.64 -15.23
N LEU A 187 14.94 -8.20 -15.02
CA LEU A 187 13.95 -8.40 -16.07
C LEU A 187 13.45 -7.08 -16.67
N ALA A 188 13.21 -6.05 -15.88
CA ALA A 188 12.78 -4.74 -16.38
C ALA A 188 13.79 -4.13 -17.37
N ASN A 189 15.08 -4.37 -17.13
CA ASN A 189 16.18 -3.89 -17.98
C ASN A 189 16.42 -4.79 -19.20
N LEU A 190 16.24 -6.10 -19.07
CA LEU A 190 16.48 -7.07 -20.15
C LEU A 190 15.33 -7.10 -21.17
N LEU A 191 14.10 -6.92 -20.72
CA LEU A 191 12.91 -7.08 -21.55
C LEU A 191 12.72 -5.89 -22.50
N SER A 192 12.62 -6.16 -23.80
CA SER A 192 12.26 -5.14 -24.81
C SER A 192 10.74 -5.02 -25.04
N CYS A 193 9.92 -5.92 -24.50
CA CYS A 193 8.46 -5.90 -24.67
C CYS A 193 7.79 -4.99 -23.61
N ASP A 194 7.19 -3.89 -24.06
CA ASP A 194 6.55 -2.89 -23.19
C ASP A 194 5.50 -3.50 -22.24
N LYS A 195 4.68 -4.44 -22.74
CA LYS A 195 3.63 -5.10 -21.94
C LYS A 195 4.23 -5.89 -20.76
N THR A 196 5.32 -6.62 -21.02
CA THR A 196 5.97 -7.46 -20.03
C THR A 196 6.70 -6.61 -18.99
N ARG A 197 7.35 -5.52 -19.43
CA ARG A 197 7.93 -4.51 -18.53
C ARG A 197 6.89 -3.88 -17.62
N LEU A 198 5.71 -3.53 -18.14
CA LEU A 198 4.62 -3.01 -17.32
C LEU A 198 4.14 -4.01 -16.27
N CYS A 199 4.15 -5.32 -16.57
CA CYS A 199 3.83 -6.33 -15.57
C CYS A 199 4.89 -6.37 -14.45
N VAL A 200 6.18 -6.28 -14.82
CA VAL A 200 7.30 -6.22 -13.88
C VAL A 200 7.17 -4.97 -12.99
N TYR A 201 7.01 -3.79 -13.57
CA TYR A 201 6.82 -2.55 -12.81
C TYR A 201 5.56 -2.59 -11.94
N GLY A 202 4.50 -3.22 -12.41
CA GLY A 202 3.27 -3.42 -11.63
C GLY A 202 3.45 -4.37 -10.45
N VAL A 203 4.34 -5.36 -10.51
CA VAL A 203 4.69 -6.18 -9.33
C VAL A 203 5.58 -5.39 -8.39
N LEU A 204 6.63 -4.74 -8.92
CA LEU A 204 7.55 -3.90 -8.15
C LEU A 204 6.82 -2.81 -7.36
N SER A 205 5.81 -2.17 -7.98
CA SER A 205 5.01 -1.12 -7.36
C SER A 205 4.15 -1.58 -6.18
N GLU A 206 3.87 -2.89 -6.09
CA GLU A 206 3.08 -3.46 -4.99
C GLU A 206 3.99 -3.92 -3.83
N ILE A 207 5.16 -4.47 -4.15
CA ILE A 207 6.08 -5.04 -3.16
C ILE A 207 7.00 -3.98 -2.53
N LEU A 208 7.32 -2.90 -3.25
CA LEU A 208 8.19 -1.85 -2.76
C LEU A 208 7.41 -0.72 -2.08
N CYS A 209 8.03 -0.08 -1.08
CA CYS A 209 7.51 1.13 -0.48
C CYS A 209 7.82 2.35 -1.38
N ASP A 210 7.10 3.47 -1.16
CA ASP A 210 7.27 4.70 -1.94
C ASP A 210 8.73 5.19 -1.98
N LYS A 211 9.47 5.04 -0.87
CA LYS A 211 10.89 5.43 -0.79
C LYS A 211 11.73 4.62 -1.79
N SER A 212 11.63 3.30 -1.75
CA SER A 212 12.38 2.42 -2.65
C SER A 212 11.98 2.59 -4.11
N LEU A 213 10.71 2.88 -4.39
CA LEU A 213 10.25 3.17 -5.76
C LEU A 213 10.91 4.43 -6.34
N LYS A 214 11.10 5.48 -5.53
CA LYS A 214 11.81 6.70 -5.91
C LYS A 214 13.31 6.46 -6.06
N GLU A 215 13.95 5.83 -5.07
CA GLU A 215 15.39 5.57 -5.07
C GLU A 215 15.86 4.72 -6.26
N LEU A 216 15.00 3.81 -6.72
CA LEU A 216 15.28 2.93 -7.87
C LEU A 216 14.79 3.50 -9.21
N GLU A 217 14.31 4.75 -9.25
CA GLU A 217 13.74 5.40 -10.44
C GLU A 217 12.65 4.56 -11.14
N ILE A 218 11.98 3.69 -10.38
CA ILE A 218 10.95 2.79 -10.90
C ILE A 218 9.71 3.60 -11.26
N SER A 219 9.33 4.56 -10.41
CA SER A 219 8.21 5.47 -10.70
C SER A 219 8.41 6.21 -12.01
N ASP A 220 9.63 6.64 -12.29
CA ASP A 220 9.99 7.52 -13.40
C ASP A 220 9.98 6.73 -14.70
N SER A 221 10.68 5.58 -14.67
CA SER A 221 10.68 4.61 -15.77
C SER A 221 9.26 4.13 -16.07
N ALA A 222 8.56 3.61 -15.06
CA ALA A 222 7.23 3.04 -15.24
C ALA A 222 6.22 4.09 -15.70
N SER A 223 6.23 5.30 -15.13
CA SER A 223 5.38 6.42 -15.57
C SER A 223 5.64 6.76 -17.04
N THR A 224 6.91 6.92 -17.42
CA THR A 224 7.30 7.23 -18.80
C THR A 224 6.81 6.16 -19.79
N PHE A 225 7.07 4.88 -19.52
CA PHE A 225 6.61 3.78 -20.38
C PHE A 225 5.09 3.72 -20.44
N PHE A 226 4.44 3.84 -19.29
CA PHE A 226 2.99 3.73 -19.18
C PHE A 226 2.27 4.85 -19.94
N PHE A 227 2.65 6.11 -19.72
CA PHE A 227 2.02 7.25 -20.38
C PHE A 227 2.32 7.32 -21.86
N ASN A 228 3.51 6.88 -22.31
CA ASN A 228 3.79 6.75 -23.74
C ASN A 228 2.82 5.75 -24.42
N MET A 229 2.60 4.58 -23.81
CA MET A 229 1.61 3.61 -24.31
C MET A 229 0.18 4.17 -24.26
N LEU A 230 -0.17 4.89 -23.18
CA LEU A 230 -1.49 5.47 -22.99
C LEU A 230 -1.80 6.56 -24.03
N GLU A 231 -0.85 7.46 -24.29
CA GLU A 231 -0.96 8.53 -25.28
C GLU A 231 -1.10 7.98 -26.70
N GLN A 232 -0.24 7.04 -27.08
CA GLN A 232 -0.33 6.39 -28.39
C GLN A 232 -1.67 5.63 -28.55
N ALA A 233 -2.12 4.93 -27.51
CA ALA A 233 -3.44 4.29 -27.53
C ALA A 233 -4.58 5.30 -27.69
N TRP A 234 -4.50 6.46 -27.01
CA TRP A 234 -5.51 7.50 -27.07
C TRP A 234 -5.60 8.19 -28.43
N GLN A 235 -4.45 8.46 -29.05
CA GLN A 235 -4.37 9.09 -30.37
C GLN A 235 -4.76 8.13 -31.50
N HIS A 236 -4.59 6.81 -31.31
CA HIS A 236 -4.95 5.83 -32.32
C HIS A 236 -6.48 5.74 -32.51
N SER A 237 -6.94 5.66 -33.76
CA SER A 237 -8.36 5.62 -34.12
C SER A 237 -9.12 4.46 -33.47
N SER A 238 -8.47 3.31 -33.31
CA SER A 238 -9.05 2.13 -32.66
C SER A 238 -8.94 2.11 -31.13
N LYS A 239 -8.45 3.19 -30.50
CA LYS A 239 -8.19 3.28 -29.05
C LYS A 239 -7.37 2.11 -28.49
N LYS A 240 -6.32 1.73 -29.21
CA LYS A 240 -5.43 0.60 -28.88
C LYS A 240 -3.97 1.00 -29.09
N PHE A 241 -3.10 0.57 -28.19
CA PHE A 241 -1.66 0.54 -28.44
C PHE A 241 -1.29 -0.87 -28.90
N ARG A 242 -0.85 -0.99 -30.16
CA ARG A 242 -0.67 -2.28 -30.85
C ARG A 242 -1.97 -3.11 -30.81
N LEU A 243 -2.08 -4.06 -29.87
CA LEU A 243 -3.27 -4.91 -29.66
C LEU A 243 -3.92 -4.71 -28.28
N ILE A 244 -3.39 -3.82 -27.45
CA ILE A 244 -3.85 -3.59 -26.08
C ILE A 244 -4.89 -2.46 -26.09
N PRO A 245 -6.16 -2.70 -25.71
CA PRO A 245 -7.16 -1.64 -25.62
C PRO A 245 -6.84 -0.63 -24.52
N LEU A 246 -7.14 0.64 -24.77
CA LEU A 246 -6.91 1.75 -23.84
C LEU A 246 -7.53 1.49 -22.46
N LEU A 247 -8.74 0.91 -22.42
CA LEU A 247 -9.40 0.54 -21.16
C LEU A 247 -8.56 -0.40 -20.29
N PHE A 248 -7.78 -1.31 -20.87
CA PHE A 248 -6.90 -2.19 -20.09
C PHE A 248 -5.72 -1.44 -19.50
N LEU A 249 -5.18 -0.45 -20.22
CA LEU A 249 -4.14 0.44 -19.68
C LEU A 249 -4.72 1.23 -18.51
N LEU A 250 -5.87 1.88 -18.68
CA LEU A 250 -6.52 2.63 -17.61
C LEU A 250 -6.82 1.78 -16.36
N LYS A 251 -7.25 0.53 -16.53
CA LYS A 251 -7.43 -0.42 -15.40
C LYS A 251 -6.14 -0.68 -14.63
N SER A 252 -4.99 -0.68 -15.30
CA SER A 252 -3.68 -0.76 -14.63
C SER A 252 -3.32 0.55 -13.92
N LEU A 253 -3.63 1.70 -14.53
CA LEU A 253 -3.35 3.02 -13.94
C LEU A 253 -4.06 3.24 -12.61
N VAL A 254 -5.26 2.67 -12.40
CA VAL A 254 -5.98 2.73 -11.11
C VAL A 254 -5.13 2.27 -9.93
N ASN A 255 -4.24 1.30 -10.12
CA ASN A 255 -3.35 0.85 -9.04
C ASN A 255 -2.18 1.81 -8.87
N PHE A 256 -1.53 2.22 -9.97
CA PHE A 256 -0.42 3.15 -9.93
C PHE A 256 -0.82 4.52 -9.36
N SER A 257 -2.04 4.99 -9.63
CA SER A 257 -2.54 6.28 -9.14
C SER A 257 -2.73 6.32 -7.62
N LYS A 258 -2.67 5.18 -6.93
CA LYS A 258 -2.78 5.08 -5.46
C LYS A 258 -1.41 5.13 -4.77
N ILE A 259 -0.33 5.18 -5.53
CA ILE A 259 1.05 5.16 -5.05
C ILE A 259 1.58 6.59 -5.09
N ASP A 260 1.97 7.13 -3.93
CA ASP A 260 2.32 8.55 -3.79
C ASP A 260 3.55 8.91 -4.65
N ALA A 261 4.51 7.99 -4.81
CA ALA A 261 5.66 8.19 -5.71
C ALA A 261 5.24 8.36 -7.19
N PHE A 262 4.26 7.58 -7.65
CA PHE A 262 3.74 7.70 -9.02
C PHE A 262 2.88 8.95 -9.19
N GLN A 263 2.12 9.36 -8.17
CA GLN A 263 1.37 10.61 -8.20
C GLN A 263 2.30 11.80 -8.43
N GLN A 264 3.43 11.87 -7.71
CA GLN A 264 4.40 12.94 -7.91
C GLN A 264 4.94 12.97 -9.35
N GLN A 265 5.32 11.81 -9.89
CA GLN A 265 5.79 11.72 -11.27
C GLN A 265 4.75 12.18 -12.31
N ILE A 266 3.46 11.88 -12.07
CA ILE A 266 2.37 12.35 -12.93
C ILE A 266 2.21 13.87 -12.86
N ALA A 267 2.38 14.45 -11.67
CA ALA A 267 2.36 15.90 -11.46
C ALA A 267 3.53 16.57 -12.20
N ASP A 268 4.75 16.08 -11.99
CA ASP A 268 5.97 16.65 -12.56
C ASP A 268 5.97 16.61 -14.10
N THR A 269 5.37 15.55 -14.68
CA THR A 269 5.24 15.37 -16.13
C THR A 269 3.97 15.99 -16.73
N ASN A 270 3.15 16.66 -15.92
CA ASN A 270 1.92 17.36 -16.30
C ASN A 270 0.93 16.48 -17.10
N LYS A 271 0.81 15.19 -16.74
CA LYS A 271 -0.05 14.23 -17.46
C LYS A 271 -1.52 14.27 -17.03
N VAL A 272 -1.86 15.11 -16.05
CA VAL A 272 -3.24 15.25 -15.53
C VAL A 272 -4.20 15.74 -16.60
N LEU A 273 -3.78 16.67 -17.47
CA LEU A 273 -4.62 17.20 -18.56
C LEU A 273 -5.09 16.11 -19.53
N LEU A 274 -4.18 15.19 -19.90
CA LEU A 274 -4.52 14.05 -20.75
C LEU A 274 -5.60 13.17 -20.13
N LEU A 275 -5.55 12.95 -18.81
CA LEU A 275 -6.56 12.18 -18.09
C LEU A 275 -7.90 12.91 -18.05
N ILE A 276 -7.90 14.23 -17.86
CA ILE A 276 -9.12 15.04 -17.96
C ILE A 276 -9.79 14.87 -19.33
N GLU A 277 -9.02 14.87 -20.42
CA GLU A 277 -9.58 14.66 -21.77
C GLU A 277 -10.21 13.27 -21.94
N MET A 278 -9.62 12.24 -21.31
CA MET A 278 -10.12 10.86 -21.41
C MET A 278 -11.39 10.61 -20.58
N CYS A 279 -11.67 11.41 -19.55
CA CYS A 279 -12.72 11.11 -18.57
C CYS A 279 -14.14 11.04 -19.17
N ASP A 280 -14.39 11.75 -20.28
CA ASP A 280 -15.68 11.69 -20.98
C ASP A 280 -15.95 10.35 -21.65
N GLN A 281 -14.91 9.71 -22.20
CA GLN A 281 -15.05 8.43 -22.91
C GLN A 281 -14.82 7.24 -21.97
N TYR A 282 -14.11 7.45 -20.86
CA TYR A 282 -13.69 6.39 -19.96
C TYR A 282 -14.02 6.76 -18.50
N PRO A 283 -15.19 6.34 -17.98
CA PRO A 283 -15.62 6.61 -16.61
C PRO A 283 -14.60 6.23 -15.51
N ILE A 284 -13.83 5.16 -15.73
CA ILE A 284 -12.77 4.71 -14.81
C ILE A 284 -11.72 5.80 -14.51
N VAL A 285 -11.60 6.80 -15.37
CA VAL A 285 -10.65 7.91 -15.18
C VAL A 285 -11.07 8.81 -14.02
N TYR A 286 -12.35 8.88 -13.65
CA TYR A 286 -12.77 9.59 -12.44
C TYR A 286 -12.17 8.96 -11.17
N ASP A 287 -12.12 7.62 -11.09
CA ASP A 287 -11.50 6.92 -9.96
C ASP A 287 -9.98 7.17 -9.91
N ILE A 288 -9.34 7.23 -11.08
CA ILE A 288 -7.91 7.55 -11.21
C ILE A 288 -7.66 8.98 -10.73
N LEU A 289 -8.40 9.97 -11.26
CA LEU A 289 -8.25 11.37 -10.91
C LEU A 289 -8.52 11.62 -9.42
N TRP A 290 -9.46 10.89 -8.81
CA TRP A 290 -9.69 10.97 -7.38
C TRP A 290 -8.51 10.41 -6.58
N ALA A 291 -7.97 9.25 -6.94
CA ALA A 291 -6.78 8.72 -6.30
C ALA A 291 -5.59 9.69 -6.44
N LEU A 292 -5.43 10.32 -7.61
CA LEU A 292 -4.38 11.30 -7.87
C LEU A 292 -4.58 12.62 -7.09
N SER A 293 -5.82 13.04 -6.81
CA SER A 293 -6.09 14.32 -6.15
C SER A 293 -5.70 14.37 -4.67
N PHE A 294 -5.13 13.29 -4.10
CA PHE A 294 -4.48 13.33 -2.80
C PHE A 294 -3.07 13.96 -2.85
N ASN A 295 -2.48 14.14 -4.04
CA ASN A 295 -1.24 14.86 -4.22
C ASN A 295 -1.51 16.36 -4.43
N HIS A 296 -0.80 17.21 -3.69
CA HIS A 296 -1.01 18.66 -3.67
C HIS A 296 -0.70 19.35 -5.03
N ASP A 297 0.34 18.92 -5.74
CA ASP A 297 0.69 19.51 -7.04
C ASP A 297 -0.37 19.16 -8.09
N ILE A 298 -0.90 17.93 -8.03
CA ILE A 298 -2.05 17.53 -8.86
C ILE A 298 -3.30 18.34 -8.50
N GLN A 299 -3.57 18.61 -7.22
CA GLN A 299 -4.69 19.47 -6.82
C GLN A 299 -4.59 20.84 -7.48
N GLN A 300 -3.42 21.46 -7.49
CA GLN A 300 -3.19 22.74 -8.17
C GLN A 300 -3.44 22.66 -9.68
N GLN A 301 -2.97 21.59 -10.32
CA GLN A 301 -3.21 21.36 -11.75
C GLN A 301 -4.71 21.19 -12.06
N LEU A 302 -5.45 20.43 -11.25
CA LEU A 302 -6.89 20.25 -11.39
C LEU A 302 -7.65 21.57 -11.18
N HIS A 303 -7.28 22.35 -10.15
CA HIS A 303 -7.87 23.66 -9.88
C HIS A 303 -7.71 24.65 -11.02
N SER A 304 -6.57 24.61 -11.71
CA SER A 304 -6.31 25.50 -12.84
C SER A 304 -7.25 25.25 -14.03
N ASN A 305 -7.87 24.06 -14.10
CA ASN A 305 -8.81 23.68 -15.15
C ASN A 305 -10.26 23.99 -14.76
N THR A 306 -10.67 25.26 -14.93
CA THR A 306 -11.99 25.75 -14.52
C THR A 306 -13.16 25.03 -15.20
N SER A 307 -13.00 24.58 -16.45
CA SER A 307 -14.05 23.84 -17.17
C SER A 307 -14.25 22.45 -16.56
N PHE A 308 -13.17 21.77 -16.18
CA PHE A 308 -13.25 20.49 -15.48
C PHE A 308 -13.91 20.63 -14.10
N ILE A 309 -13.54 21.63 -13.31
CA ILE A 309 -14.18 21.89 -12.01
C ILE A 309 -15.68 22.16 -12.16
N THR A 310 -16.05 22.99 -13.13
CA THR A 310 -17.47 23.30 -13.40
C THR A 310 -18.24 22.03 -13.79
N LYS A 311 -17.62 21.16 -14.59
CA LYS A 311 -18.18 19.87 -14.99
C LYS A 311 -18.39 18.94 -13.80
N LEU A 312 -17.41 18.83 -12.89
CA LEU A 312 -17.54 18.01 -11.69
C LEU A 312 -18.71 18.47 -10.81
N ALA A 313 -18.88 19.78 -10.64
CA ALA A 313 -19.94 20.35 -9.83
C ALA A 313 -21.35 20.16 -10.43
N HIS A 314 -21.47 20.01 -11.75
CA HIS A 314 -22.75 19.93 -12.46
C HIS A 314 -22.95 18.60 -13.19
N LEU A 315 -22.42 17.49 -12.65
CA LEU A 315 -22.65 16.18 -13.24
C LEU A 315 -24.16 15.83 -13.25
N PRO A 316 -24.73 15.40 -14.40
CA PRO A 316 -26.13 15.02 -14.47
C PRO A 316 -26.48 13.88 -13.50
N LYS A 317 -27.68 13.93 -12.91
CA LYS A 317 -28.16 12.90 -11.95
C LYS A 317 -28.23 11.50 -12.56
N GLU A 318 -28.36 11.42 -13.88
CA GLU A 318 -28.42 10.20 -14.69
C GLU A 318 -27.07 9.47 -14.79
N TYR A 319 -25.97 10.13 -14.44
CA TYR A 319 -24.66 9.50 -14.41
C TYR A 319 -24.59 8.41 -13.35
N ASP A 320 -23.81 7.38 -13.66
CA ASP A 320 -23.52 6.27 -12.78
C ASP A 320 -23.12 6.74 -11.37
N ASN A 321 -23.64 6.04 -10.35
CA ASN A 321 -23.44 6.43 -8.96
C ASN A 321 -21.96 6.47 -8.60
N GLN A 322 -21.14 5.55 -9.12
CA GLN A 322 -19.70 5.51 -8.85
C GLN A 322 -18.99 6.74 -9.42
N ILE A 323 -19.34 7.18 -10.64
CA ILE A 323 -18.76 8.40 -11.24
C ILE A 323 -19.07 9.61 -10.36
N ARG A 324 -20.33 9.73 -9.92
CA ARG A 324 -20.74 10.84 -9.05
C ARG A 324 -19.97 10.81 -7.74
N LYS A 325 -19.82 9.65 -7.11
CA LYS A 325 -19.04 9.54 -5.86
C LYS A 325 -17.57 9.95 -6.08
N SER A 326 -16.91 9.46 -7.14
CA SER A 326 -15.52 9.82 -7.44
C SER A 326 -15.37 11.31 -7.76
N ALA A 327 -16.34 11.92 -8.45
CA ALA A 327 -16.35 13.36 -8.69
C ALA A 327 -16.51 14.19 -7.41
N HIS A 328 -17.38 13.78 -6.48
CA HIS A 328 -17.49 14.42 -5.16
C HIS A 328 -16.20 14.26 -4.36
N GLY A 329 -15.56 13.09 -4.42
CA GLY A 329 -14.26 12.85 -3.79
C GLY A 329 -13.14 13.73 -4.37
N ILE A 330 -13.14 13.98 -5.68
CA ILE A 330 -12.22 14.95 -6.31
C ILE A 330 -12.49 16.35 -5.78
N LEU A 331 -13.74 16.82 -5.83
CA LEU A 331 -14.12 18.16 -5.35
C LEU A 331 -13.76 18.34 -3.87
N TRP A 332 -14.01 17.32 -3.05
CA TRP A 332 -13.64 17.27 -1.65
C TRP A 332 -12.14 17.52 -1.47
N ASN A 333 -11.29 16.75 -2.14
CA ASN A 333 -9.83 16.92 -2.04
C ASN A 333 -9.34 18.30 -2.53
N LEU A 334 -10.11 18.98 -3.38
CA LEU A 334 -9.82 20.31 -3.91
C LEU A 334 -10.36 21.44 -3.02
N GLU A 335 -11.11 21.16 -1.97
CA GLU A 335 -11.59 22.22 -1.09
C GLU A 335 -10.52 22.64 -0.10
N ILE A 336 -10.09 23.89 -0.23
CA ILE A 336 -9.03 24.47 0.63
C ILE A 336 -9.47 24.54 2.10
N ASN A 337 -10.77 24.73 2.38
CA ASN A 337 -11.31 24.94 3.73
C ASN A 337 -12.59 24.11 3.99
N HIS A 338 -12.43 22.87 4.44
CA HIS A 338 -13.56 22.12 5.00
C HIS A 338 -14.07 22.71 6.34
N GLU A 339 -13.30 23.61 6.98
CA GLU A 339 -13.63 24.27 8.26
C GLU A 339 -14.96 25.04 8.25
N ASN A 340 -15.37 25.59 7.11
CA ASN A 340 -16.54 26.46 7.02
C ASN A 340 -17.83 25.73 6.64
N ARG A 341 -17.81 24.41 6.39
CA ARG A 341 -18.96 23.70 5.81
C ARG A 341 -20.07 23.35 6.79
N ILE A 342 -19.77 23.23 8.09
CA ILE A 342 -20.78 22.92 9.11
C ILE A 342 -20.47 23.68 10.41
N THR A 343 -20.54 25.01 10.37
CA THR A 343 -20.64 25.85 11.60
C THR A 343 -22.10 26.20 11.93
N SER A 344 -23.07 25.75 11.13
CA SER A 344 -24.49 25.97 11.41
C SER A 344 -25.10 24.75 12.13
N ALA A 345 -25.26 24.89 13.45
CA ALA A 345 -26.03 24.05 14.36
C ALA A 345 -25.46 22.66 14.72
N ILE A 346 -24.19 22.59 15.13
CA ILE A 346 -23.72 21.43 15.92
C ILE A 346 -24.21 21.64 17.36
N SER A 347 -25.10 20.77 17.85
CA SER A 347 -25.32 20.65 19.30
C SER A 347 -23.99 20.33 19.97
N ASN A 348 -23.66 20.96 21.10
CA ASN A 348 -22.42 20.65 21.84
C ASN A 348 -22.31 19.16 22.26
N GLU A 349 -23.41 18.40 22.17
CA GLU A 349 -23.40 16.95 22.36
C GLU A 349 -23.11 16.22 21.05
N LYS A 350 -22.03 15.42 21.08
CA LYS A 350 -21.69 14.44 20.04
C LYS A 350 -22.77 13.37 19.95
N THR A 351 -23.28 13.11 18.75
CA THR A 351 -24.32 12.08 18.53
C THR A 351 -23.78 10.66 18.59
N PHE A 352 -22.51 10.44 18.24
CA PHE A 352 -21.85 9.14 18.28
C PHE A 352 -20.64 9.16 19.22
N ASP A 353 -20.37 8.04 19.87
CA ASP A 353 -19.15 7.88 20.63
C ASP A 353 -18.00 7.46 19.70
N ILE A 354 -18.31 6.65 18.69
CA ILE A 354 -17.33 6.00 17.82
C ILE A 354 -17.82 5.97 16.37
N MET A 355 -16.97 6.31 15.43
CA MET A 355 -17.10 5.94 14.02
C MET A 355 -16.14 4.80 13.69
N ILE A 356 -16.59 3.80 12.92
CA ILE A 356 -15.73 2.75 12.36
C ILE A 356 -15.47 3.05 10.88
N SER A 357 -14.23 3.38 10.55
CA SER A 357 -13.74 3.52 9.18
C SER A 357 -13.09 2.20 8.76
N TYR A 358 -13.62 1.57 7.70
CA TYR A 358 -13.17 0.24 7.25
C TYR A 358 -13.31 0.07 5.73
N SER A 359 -12.61 -0.92 5.15
CA SER A 359 -12.85 -1.36 3.78
C SER A 359 -13.99 -2.37 3.74
N HIS A 360 -14.91 -2.28 2.77
CA HIS A 360 -16.01 -3.25 2.63
C HIS A 360 -15.54 -4.71 2.48
N LYS A 361 -14.29 -4.95 2.07
CA LYS A 361 -13.72 -6.31 2.07
C LYS A 361 -13.52 -6.89 3.47
N ASP A 362 -13.47 -6.05 4.50
CA ASP A 362 -13.32 -6.41 5.92
C ASP A 362 -14.66 -6.33 6.69
N GLU A 363 -15.79 -6.26 5.98
CA GLU A 363 -17.14 -6.05 6.56
C GLU A 363 -17.50 -7.07 7.64
N ILE A 364 -17.15 -8.35 7.45
CA ILE A 364 -17.52 -9.44 8.36
C ILE A 364 -16.96 -9.18 9.78
N ILE A 365 -15.66 -8.88 9.89
CA ILE A 365 -15.02 -8.64 11.18
C ILE A 365 -15.42 -7.27 11.76
N CYS A 366 -15.62 -6.26 10.91
CA CYS A 366 -16.07 -4.94 11.35
C CYS A 366 -17.50 -4.97 11.92
N LYS A 367 -18.39 -5.79 11.35
CA LYS A 367 -19.73 -6.08 11.91
C LYS A 367 -19.64 -6.73 13.30
N GLN A 368 -18.71 -7.65 13.52
CA GLN A 368 -18.50 -8.25 14.83
C GLN A 368 -18.02 -7.21 15.87
N ILE A 369 -17.07 -6.35 15.48
CA ILE A 369 -16.58 -5.26 16.34
C ILE A 369 -17.72 -4.28 16.66
N TYR A 370 -18.50 -3.89 15.66
CA TYR A 370 -19.66 -3.02 15.81
C TYR A 370 -20.65 -3.58 16.83
N ASN A 371 -21.09 -4.83 16.66
CA ASN A 371 -22.05 -5.48 17.56
C ASN A 371 -21.55 -5.52 19.00
N GLU A 372 -20.26 -5.83 19.18
CA GLU A 372 -19.67 -5.90 20.51
C GLU A 372 -19.56 -4.51 21.17
N LEU A 373 -19.23 -3.46 20.42
CA LEU A 373 -19.23 -2.09 20.95
C LEU A 373 -20.63 -1.61 21.33
N ILE A 374 -21.65 -1.93 20.52
CA ILE A 374 -23.06 -1.63 20.84
C ILE A 374 -23.50 -2.36 22.11
N ASN A 375 -23.17 -3.65 22.24
CA ASN A 375 -23.45 -4.44 23.44
C ASN A 375 -22.80 -3.87 24.72
N ARG A 376 -21.70 -3.12 24.57
CA ARG A 376 -20.98 -2.43 25.65
C ARG A 376 -21.53 -1.03 25.93
N GLY A 377 -22.59 -0.61 25.24
CA GLY A 377 -23.29 0.65 25.44
C GLY A 377 -22.73 1.84 24.64
N TYR A 378 -21.86 1.62 23.66
CA TYR A 378 -21.37 2.69 22.79
C TYR A 378 -22.38 3.01 21.68
N ARG A 379 -22.56 4.29 21.36
CA ARG A 379 -23.23 4.76 20.15
C ARG A 379 -22.22 4.72 19.01
N VAL A 380 -22.38 3.76 18.10
CA VAL A 380 -21.41 3.53 17.02
C VAL A 380 -22.04 3.87 15.66
N TRP A 381 -21.30 4.63 14.86
CA TRP A 381 -21.60 4.84 13.45
C TRP A 381 -20.71 3.95 12.57
N ILE A 382 -21.29 3.36 11.53
CA ILE A 382 -20.59 2.57 10.51
C ILE A 382 -21.43 2.59 9.22
N ASP A 383 -20.78 2.73 8.06
CA ASP A 383 -21.47 2.65 6.77
C ASP A 383 -21.59 1.19 6.31
N PHE A 384 -22.77 0.59 6.44
CA PHE A 384 -23.06 -0.75 5.91
C PHE A 384 -23.62 -0.74 4.48
N ASP A 385 -24.29 0.33 4.08
CA ASP A 385 -25.14 0.35 2.87
C ASP A 385 -24.48 1.08 1.68
N GLN A 386 -23.16 1.32 1.77
CA GLN A 386 -22.37 2.05 0.77
C GLN A 386 -23.05 3.36 0.37
N MET A 387 -23.08 4.32 1.31
CA MET A 387 -23.82 5.59 1.25
C MET A 387 -24.20 6.04 -0.17
N HIS A 388 -25.48 6.37 -0.36
CA HIS A 388 -26.01 6.91 -1.61
C HIS A 388 -26.16 8.44 -1.49
N GLY A 389 -25.80 9.19 -2.53
CA GLY A 389 -25.88 10.65 -2.50
C GLY A 389 -24.54 11.31 -2.17
N ASN A 390 -24.54 12.37 -1.34
CA ASN A 390 -23.32 13.10 -1.00
C ASN A 390 -22.53 12.37 0.10
N VAL A 391 -21.82 11.32 -0.31
CA VAL A 391 -21.06 10.43 0.58
C VAL A 391 -20.03 11.20 1.42
N MET A 392 -19.38 12.20 0.82
CA MET A 392 -18.32 12.96 1.49
C MET A 392 -18.88 13.82 2.64
N ASP A 393 -20.06 14.43 2.47
CA ASP A 393 -20.69 15.23 3.53
C ASP A 393 -21.17 14.35 4.69
N ALA A 394 -21.81 13.22 4.39
CA ALA A 394 -22.29 12.30 5.42
C ALA A 394 -21.12 11.65 6.20
N MET A 395 -20.02 11.33 5.49
CA MET A 395 -18.76 10.92 6.09
C MET A 395 -18.19 12.00 7.03
N ALA A 396 -18.16 13.25 6.57
CA ALA A 396 -17.64 14.37 7.36
C ALA A 396 -18.48 14.61 8.63
N GLU A 397 -19.80 14.62 8.48
CA GLU A 397 -20.74 14.73 9.60
C GLU A 397 -20.51 13.61 10.61
N ALA A 398 -20.37 12.35 10.18
CA ALA A 398 -20.12 11.23 11.07
C ALA A 398 -18.81 11.36 11.86
N ILE A 399 -17.73 11.83 11.21
CA ILE A 399 -16.44 12.08 11.85
C ILE A 399 -16.58 13.20 12.89
N GLU A 400 -17.19 14.33 12.51
CA GLU A 400 -17.38 15.49 13.39
C GLU A 400 -18.35 15.20 14.54
N GLN A 401 -19.29 14.28 14.35
CA GLN A 401 -20.26 13.86 15.34
C GLN A 401 -19.77 12.74 16.26
N SER A 402 -18.57 12.22 16.02
CA SER A 402 -17.95 11.14 16.82
C SER A 402 -16.90 11.67 17.79
N ASN A 403 -16.72 10.99 18.94
CA ASN A 403 -15.62 11.26 19.88
C ASN A 403 -14.31 10.61 19.43
N ALA A 404 -14.40 9.46 18.77
CA ALA A 404 -13.26 8.72 18.24
C ALA A 404 -13.57 8.07 16.88
N VAL A 405 -12.55 7.87 16.07
CA VAL A 405 -12.59 7.10 14.82
C VAL A 405 -11.70 5.88 14.96
N ILE A 406 -12.27 4.70 14.77
CA ILE A 406 -11.51 3.45 14.64
C ILE A 406 -11.10 3.32 13.17
N ILE A 407 -9.79 3.21 12.93
CA ILE A 407 -9.24 2.92 11.60
C ILE A 407 -8.95 1.43 11.51
N CYS A 408 -9.76 0.71 10.74
CA CYS A 408 -9.65 -0.73 10.51
C CYS A 408 -8.65 -1.03 9.39
N MET A 409 -7.38 -1.18 9.76
CA MET A 409 -6.25 -1.31 8.86
C MET A 409 -6.16 -2.70 8.18
N SER A 410 -6.11 -2.65 6.85
CA SER A 410 -5.82 -3.74 5.92
C SER A 410 -5.18 -3.17 4.64
N GLU A 411 -4.67 -4.04 3.76
CA GLU A 411 -4.18 -3.65 2.45
C GLU A 411 -5.29 -3.01 1.61
N GLU A 412 -6.52 -3.50 1.76
CA GLU A 412 -7.69 -2.97 1.04
C GLU A 412 -8.13 -1.61 1.58
N TYR A 413 -8.02 -1.40 2.89
CA TYR A 413 -8.20 -0.09 3.50
C TYR A 413 -7.22 0.93 2.94
N ARG A 414 -5.93 0.55 2.89
CA ARG A 414 -4.84 1.40 2.37
C ARG A 414 -5.06 1.83 0.91
N ARG A 415 -5.68 0.97 0.11
CA ARG A 415 -5.97 1.20 -1.33
C ARG A 415 -7.27 1.94 -1.59
N SER A 416 -8.10 2.19 -0.58
CA SER A 416 -9.41 2.81 -0.76
C SER A 416 -9.31 4.33 -0.68
N SER A 417 -9.73 5.02 -1.76
CA SER A 417 -9.80 6.49 -1.77
C SER A 417 -10.78 7.02 -0.71
N TYR A 418 -11.88 6.31 -0.44
CA TYR A 418 -12.81 6.65 0.65
C TYR A 418 -12.12 6.58 2.01
N CYS A 419 -11.47 5.45 2.30
CA CYS A 419 -10.80 5.24 3.57
C CYS A 419 -9.64 6.24 3.79
N ARG A 420 -8.91 6.58 2.70
CA ARG A 420 -7.89 7.64 2.74
C ARG A 420 -8.52 8.99 3.08
N ALA A 421 -9.62 9.36 2.44
CA ALA A 421 -10.32 10.62 2.73
C ALA A 421 -10.85 10.67 4.17
N GLU A 422 -11.48 9.60 4.65
CA GLU A 422 -11.95 9.47 6.05
C GLU A 422 -10.82 9.67 7.05
N ALA A 423 -9.74 8.90 6.89
CA ALA A 423 -8.59 8.96 7.77
C ALA A 423 -7.95 10.35 7.76
N SER A 424 -7.68 10.90 6.57
CA SER A 424 -7.10 12.23 6.41
C SER A 424 -7.98 13.30 7.06
N TYR A 425 -9.31 13.23 6.89
CA TYR A 425 -10.22 14.19 7.49
C TYR A 425 -10.30 14.08 9.01
N ALA A 426 -10.40 12.85 9.56
CA ALA A 426 -10.36 12.62 11.00
C ALA A 426 -9.08 13.17 11.63
N PHE A 427 -7.93 12.99 10.95
CA PHE A 427 -6.64 13.52 11.36
C PHE A 427 -6.63 15.05 11.34
N GLN A 428 -7.12 15.69 10.27
CA GLN A 428 -7.24 17.14 10.16
C GLN A 428 -8.13 17.73 11.26
N ARG A 429 -9.25 17.08 11.55
CA ARG A 429 -10.19 17.47 12.62
C ARG A 429 -9.71 17.17 14.04
N ARG A 430 -8.53 16.54 14.19
CA ARG A 430 -7.98 16.09 15.47
C ARG A 430 -8.96 15.23 16.27
N VAL A 431 -9.80 14.48 15.57
CA VAL A 431 -10.64 13.46 16.23
C VAL A 431 -9.71 12.35 16.70
N LYS A 432 -10.01 11.75 17.85
CA LYS A 432 -9.17 10.67 18.39
C LYS A 432 -9.17 9.49 17.43
N ILE A 433 -7.99 9.11 16.93
CA ILE A 433 -7.83 7.95 16.04
C ILE A 433 -7.35 6.75 16.83
N VAL A 434 -8.03 5.61 16.66
CA VAL A 434 -7.65 4.32 17.26
C VAL A 434 -7.41 3.30 16.14
N PRO A 435 -6.14 3.02 15.79
CA PRO A 435 -5.84 2.07 14.72
C PRO A 435 -6.01 0.62 15.18
N VAL A 436 -6.71 -0.16 14.36
CA VAL A 436 -6.96 -1.59 14.57
C VAL A 436 -6.41 -2.38 13.40
N LEU A 437 -5.57 -3.38 13.65
CA LEU A 437 -5.05 -4.27 12.61
C LEU A 437 -5.99 -5.46 12.43
N LEU A 438 -6.58 -5.59 11.24
CA LEU A 438 -7.52 -6.67 10.90
C LEU A 438 -6.92 -7.74 9.98
N GLN A 439 -5.93 -7.39 9.17
CA GLN A 439 -5.30 -8.30 8.22
C GLN A 439 -3.99 -8.89 8.77
N GLN A 440 -3.88 -10.21 8.73
CA GLN A 440 -2.68 -10.92 9.15
C GLN A 440 -1.48 -10.53 8.26
N HIS A 441 -0.30 -10.40 8.85
CA HIS A 441 0.96 -10.00 8.18
C HIS A 441 0.98 -8.60 7.55
N TYR A 442 -0.14 -7.87 7.57
CA TYR A 442 -0.18 -6.49 7.08
C TYR A 442 0.64 -5.56 7.98
N ARG A 443 1.34 -4.62 7.35
CA ARG A 443 2.05 -3.52 8.00
C ARG A 443 1.70 -2.25 7.25
N PRO A 444 1.26 -1.19 7.95
CA PRO A 444 0.98 0.08 7.28
C PRO A 444 2.26 0.62 6.64
N ASP A 445 2.11 1.17 5.44
CA ASP A 445 3.14 1.88 4.68
C ASP A 445 2.54 3.17 4.07
N GLY A 446 3.38 3.96 3.40
CA GLY A 446 2.98 5.20 2.70
C GLY A 446 2.20 6.19 3.57
N TRP A 447 1.13 6.75 3.00
CA TRP A 447 0.25 7.73 3.65
C TRP A 447 -0.35 7.22 4.97
N LEU A 448 -0.70 5.93 5.06
CA LEU A 448 -1.36 5.38 6.23
C LEU A 448 -0.37 5.30 7.40
N LEU A 449 0.87 4.88 7.13
CA LEU A 449 1.93 4.86 8.14
C LEU A 449 2.24 6.26 8.67
N PHE A 450 2.24 7.28 7.82
CA PHE A 450 2.44 8.66 8.26
C PHE A 450 1.35 9.11 9.25
N LEU A 451 0.11 8.69 9.01
CA LEU A 451 -1.05 9.07 9.81
C LEU A 451 -1.14 8.33 11.14
N VAL A 452 -0.91 7.01 11.14
CA VAL A 452 -1.08 6.17 12.33
C VAL A 452 0.23 5.77 13.03
N GLY A 453 1.39 6.01 12.43
CA GLY A 453 2.70 5.44 12.83
C GLY A 453 3.12 5.65 14.27
N GLN A 454 2.62 6.70 14.92
CA GLN A 454 2.96 7.05 16.31
C GLN A 454 1.93 6.53 17.33
N LEU A 455 0.83 5.93 16.86
CA LEU A 455 -0.28 5.46 17.67
C LEU A 455 -0.12 3.99 18.06
N LEU A 456 -0.75 3.61 19.17
CA LEU A 456 -0.81 2.21 19.58
C LEU A 456 -1.78 1.43 18.69
N TYR A 457 -1.32 0.32 18.10
CA TYR A 457 -2.16 -0.55 17.28
C TYR A 457 -2.79 -1.66 18.11
N ILE A 458 -4.11 -1.78 18.07
CA ILE A 458 -4.79 -2.98 18.60
C ILE A 458 -4.81 -4.04 17.52
N ASN A 459 -4.18 -5.19 17.81
CA ASN A 459 -4.02 -6.24 16.83
C ASN A 459 -5.04 -7.36 17.04
N PHE A 460 -6.05 -7.43 16.16
CA PHE A 460 -7.10 -8.47 16.17
C PHE A 460 -6.63 -9.79 15.57
N THR A 461 -5.47 -9.81 14.89
CA THR A 461 -4.90 -11.02 14.28
C THR A 461 -3.99 -11.78 15.25
N LYS A 462 -3.50 -11.12 16.32
CA LYS A 462 -2.60 -11.72 17.33
C LYS A 462 -3.31 -12.16 18.60
N HIS A 463 -4.52 -11.69 18.83
CA HIS A 463 -5.26 -11.93 20.06
C HIS A 463 -6.61 -12.56 19.74
N GLU A 464 -7.11 -13.39 20.66
CA GLU A 464 -8.50 -13.83 20.60
C GLU A 464 -9.42 -12.60 20.56
N PHE A 465 -10.50 -12.69 19.77
CA PHE A 465 -11.40 -11.58 19.49
C PHE A 465 -11.85 -10.82 20.76
N SER A 466 -12.31 -11.54 21.78
CA SER A 466 -12.77 -10.93 23.05
C SER A 466 -11.65 -10.15 23.76
N LYS A 467 -10.43 -10.67 23.75
CA LYS A 467 -9.26 -9.98 24.31
C LYS A 467 -8.89 -8.73 23.51
N ALA A 468 -8.92 -8.81 22.18
CA ALA A 468 -8.66 -7.67 21.30
C ALA A 468 -9.68 -6.54 21.51
N VAL A 469 -10.96 -6.89 21.63
CA VAL A 469 -12.04 -5.95 21.97
C VAL A 469 -11.79 -5.28 23.33
N ASN A 470 -11.38 -6.03 24.35
CA ASN A 470 -11.10 -5.45 25.66
C ASN A 470 -9.93 -4.44 25.61
N LEU A 471 -8.90 -4.72 24.80
CA LEU A 471 -7.81 -3.77 24.55
C LEU A 471 -8.30 -2.53 23.79
N LEU A 472 -9.14 -2.71 22.78
CA LEU A 472 -9.77 -1.62 22.04
C LEU A 472 -10.58 -0.70 22.96
N ILE A 473 -11.41 -1.26 23.83
CA ILE A 473 -12.22 -0.49 24.78
C ILE A 473 -11.34 0.26 25.79
N LYS A 474 -10.26 -0.39 26.26
CA LYS A 474 -9.29 0.27 27.13
C LYS A 474 -8.69 1.49 26.44
N GLU A 475 -8.28 1.34 25.18
CA GLU A 475 -7.70 2.42 24.39
C GLU A 475 -8.71 3.53 24.13
N LEU A 476 -9.96 3.20 23.77
CA LEU A 476 -11.04 4.18 23.55
C LEU A 476 -11.30 5.06 24.78
N LYS A 477 -11.13 4.53 25.99
CA LYS A 477 -11.31 5.28 27.26
C LYS A 477 -10.15 6.19 27.64
N VAL A 478 -8.96 6.04 27.04
CA VAL A 478 -7.81 6.91 27.33
C VAL A 478 -8.15 8.35 26.89
N PRO A 479 -8.18 9.35 27.78
CA PRO A 479 -8.45 10.72 27.36
C PRO A 479 -7.36 11.20 26.40
N VAL A 480 -7.77 11.95 25.37
CA VAL A 480 -6.80 12.70 24.55
C VAL A 480 -6.17 13.72 25.50
N ILE A 481 -4.85 13.68 25.67
CA ILE A 481 -4.14 14.71 26.45
C ILE A 481 -4.30 16.01 25.65
N SER A 482 -5.29 16.82 26.02
CA SER A 482 -5.46 18.16 25.50
C SER A 482 -4.52 19.09 26.26
N ASP A 483 -3.68 19.83 25.54
CA ASP A 483 -2.95 21.00 26.05
C ASP A 483 -3.95 22.11 26.45
N THR A 484 -4.70 21.89 27.52
CA THR A 484 -5.65 22.84 28.09
C THR A 484 -5.24 23.14 29.51
N GLY A 485 -4.48 24.23 29.68
CA GLY A 485 -3.99 24.68 30.98
C GLY A 485 -3.38 26.08 30.95
N SER A 486 -4.02 27.05 30.28
CA SER A 486 -3.73 28.48 30.45
C SER A 486 -5.01 29.21 30.86
N GLU A 487 -5.39 29.04 32.12
CA GLU A 487 -6.26 29.99 32.81
C GLU A 487 -5.66 30.36 34.18
N ASN A 488 -5.15 31.59 34.23
CA ASN A 488 -5.15 32.53 35.36
C ASN A 488 -5.04 31.99 36.79
N VAL A 489 -3.82 32.01 37.33
CA VAL A 489 -3.60 32.34 38.76
C VAL A 489 -2.51 33.41 38.88
N HIS A 490 -2.95 34.67 38.92
CA HIS A 490 -2.19 35.72 39.56
C HIS A 490 -2.18 35.47 41.07
N ARG A 491 -1.03 35.11 41.64
CA ARG A 491 -0.73 35.43 43.04
C ARG A 491 0.75 35.78 43.19
N LYS A 492 0.99 37.08 43.37
CA LYS A 492 2.21 37.64 43.95
C LYS A 492 2.49 36.96 45.29
N VAL A 493 3.70 36.43 45.49
CA VAL A 493 4.34 36.43 46.81
C VAL A 493 5.82 36.69 46.63
N GLU A 494 6.27 37.69 47.38
CA GLU A 494 7.58 38.30 47.44
C GLU A 494 8.64 37.38 48.04
N VAL A 495 9.86 37.62 47.59
CA VAL A 495 11.12 37.08 48.10
C VAL A 495 11.32 37.54 49.55
N ASN A 496 11.58 36.61 50.47
CA ASN A 496 12.35 36.90 51.68
C ASN A 496 13.27 35.73 52.04
N THR A 497 14.55 36.06 52.01
CA THR A 497 15.76 35.29 52.33
C THR A 497 15.99 35.11 53.83
N THR A 498 16.49 33.94 54.25
CA THR A 498 17.60 33.72 55.24
C THR A 498 17.75 32.19 55.48
N ILE A 499 18.74 31.50 54.88
CA ILE A 499 20.13 31.20 55.33
C ILE A 499 20.16 30.15 56.50
N PRO A 500 21.02 29.09 56.54
CA PRO A 500 22.42 29.10 56.07
C PRO A 500 22.93 27.90 55.25
N ILE A 501 23.94 28.30 54.48
CA ILE A 501 25.09 27.59 53.92
C ILE A 501 25.64 26.55 54.90
N THR A 502 25.78 25.30 54.43
CA THR A 502 26.95 24.49 54.76
C THR A 502 27.50 23.92 53.47
N SER A 503 28.74 24.30 53.21
CA SER A 503 29.60 23.93 52.11
C SER A 503 29.81 22.42 52.00
N ILE A 504 29.48 21.84 50.86
CA ILE A 504 30.28 20.76 50.28
C ILE A 504 30.32 21.01 48.76
N LEU A 505 31.43 21.60 48.29
CA LEU A 505 31.93 21.23 46.98
C LEU A 505 32.65 19.88 47.18
N PRO A 506 32.30 18.86 46.40
CA PRO A 506 33.29 17.99 45.82
C PRO A 506 33.40 18.40 44.35
N GLU A 507 34.58 18.89 44.00
CA GLU A 507 35.17 18.54 42.72
C GLU A 507 34.99 17.03 42.51
N THR A 508 34.25 16.68 41.47
CA THR A 508 34.50 15.53 40.61
C THR A 508 33.47 15.60 39.50
N SER A 509 33.95 15.77 38.27
CA SER A 509 33.23 15.36 37.07
C SER A 509 32.76 13.92 37.27
N SER A 510 31.52 13.74 37.73
CA SER A 510 30.84 12.48 37.52
C SER A 510 30.62 12.40 36.02
N MET A 511 31.41 11.57 35.36
CA MET A 511 31.15 11.22 33.96
C MET A 511 29.68 10.83 33.87
N LEU A 512 28.90 11.60 33.11
CA LEU A 512 27.59 11.17 32.63
C LEU A 512 27.83 9.87 31.86
N ILE A 513 27.61 8.73 32.51
CA ILE A 513 27.68 7.42 31.84
C ILE A 513 26.39 7.30 31.02
N LEU A 514 26.40 7.94 29.85
CA LEU A 514 25.39 7.71 28.84
C LEU A 514 25.63 6.32 28.24
N PRO A 515 24.58 5.53 27.96
CA PRO A 515 24.73 4.29 27.21
C PRO A 515 25.47 4.53 25.88
N GLU A 516 26.42 3.66 25.51
CA GLU A 516 27.19 3.79 24.25
C GLU A 516 26.26 3.86 23.03
N ASN A 517 25.17 3.08 23.06
CA ASN A 517 24.18 3.08 22.00
C ASN A 517 23.07 4.09 22.29
N ILE A 518 22.93 5.08 21.41
CA ILE A 518 21.90 6.12 21.52
C ILE A 518 20.48 5.54 21.47
N LEU A 519 20.27 4.36 20.88
CA LEU A 519 18.97 3.68 20.86
C LEU A 519 18.48 3.28 22.25
N ASP A 520 19.38 3.19 23.23
CA ASP A 520 19.09 2.85 24.63
C ASP A 520 18.87 4.11 25.50
N TRP A 521 18.92 5.31 24.92
CA TRP A 521 18.68 6.54 25.65
C TRP A 521 17.19 6.73 25.93
N ASN A 522 16.85 6.95 27.21
CA ASN A 522 15.53 7.38 27.64
C ASN A 522 15.42 8.91 27.60
N GLN A 523 14.28 9.46 28.04
CA GLN A 523 14.03 10.91 28.01
C GLN A 523 15.01 11.69 28.90
N THR A 524 15.37 11.15 30.05
CA THR A 524 16.36 11.75 30.97
C THR A 524 17.75 11.78 30.35
N HIS A 525 18.18 10.69 29.71
CA HIS A 525 19.48 10.64 29.01
C HIS A 525 19.56 11.69 27.89
N VAL A 526 18.48 11.87 27.12
CA VAL A 526 18.40 12.91 26.09
C VAL A 526 18.46 14.31 26.70
N HIS A 527 17.69 14.55 27.76
CA HIS A 527 17.69 15.82 28.46
C HIS A 527 19.07 16.17 29.02
N ASP A 528 19.70 15.25 29.75
CA ASP A 528 21.01 15.43 30.38
C ASP A 528 22.10 15.66 29.32
N TRP A 529 22.05 14.95 28.19
CA TRP A 529 22.96 15.17 27.06
C TRP A 529 22.79 16.55 26.42
N LEU A 530 21.56 17.02 26.21
CA LEU A 530 21.32 18.37 25.68
C LEU A 530 21.80 19.45 26.66
N MET A 531 21.55 19.25 27.96
CA MET A 531 22.00 20.17 29.01
C MET A 531 23.53 20.18 29.17
N SER A 532 24.21 19.03 29.00
CA SER A 532 25.67 18.96 29.09
C SER A 532 26.40 19.66 27.94
N HIS A 533 25.68 20.04 26.89
CA HIS A 533 26.20 20.76 25.72
C HIS A 533 25.63 22.19 25.61
N ASP A 534 25.08 22.72 26.70
CA ASP A 534 24.50 24.07 26.78
C ASP A 534 23.34 24.32 25.78
N LEU A 535 22.58 23.27 25.41
CA LEU A 535 21.43 23.36 24.49
C LEU A 535 20.11 23.47 25.26
N LEU A 536 19.93 24.57 25.99
CA LEU A 536 18.81 24.78 26.91
C LEU A 536 17.45 24.88 26.23
N GLN A 537 17.36 25.53 25.06
CA GLN A 537 16.11 25.64 24.32
C GLN A 537 15.74 24.31 23.67
N MET A 538 16.73 23.59 23.15
CA MET A 538 16.53 22.26 22.56
C MET A 538 16.12 21.22 23.62
N SER A 539 16.67 21.29 24.85
CA SER A 539 16.27 20.38 25.94
C SER A 539 14.80 20.55 26.35
N ARG A 540 14.25 21.75 26.20
CA ARG A 540 12.82 22.03 26.40
C ARG A 540 11.98 21.59 25.20
N LEU A 541 12.43 21.90 23.98
CA LEU A 541 11.72 21.53 22.75
C LEU A 541 11.60 20.01 22.60
N PHE A 542 12.65 19.28 22.99
CA PHE A 542 12.75 17.83 22.91
C PHE A 542 12.52 17.13 24.26
N ALA A 543 11.80 17.76 25.20
CA ALA A 543 11.60 17.23 26.55
C ALA A 543 11.02 15.80 26.57
N ASN A 544 10.24 15.41 25.56
CA ASN A 544 9.64 14.07 25.46
C ASN A 544 10.43 13.10 24.57
N PHE A 545 11.58 13.49 24.05
CA PHE A 545 12.35 12.68 23.12
C PHE A 545 13.20 11.67 23.88
N ASN A 546 13.16 10.42 23.42
CA ASN A 546 14.18 9.41 23.74
C ASN A 546 15.20 9.33 22.60
N GLY A 547 16.25 8.52 22.73
CA GLY A 547 17.31 8.48 21.70
C GLY A 547 16.84 8.03 20.32
N ARG A 548 15.81 7.16 20.24
CA ARG A 548 15.14 6.82 18.97
C ARG A 548 14.47 8.03 18.34
N SER A 549 13.80 8.84 19.14
CA SER A 549 13.14 10.08 18.70
C SER A 549 14.16 11.09 18.15
N LEU A 550 15.32 11.24 18.83
CA LEU A 550 16.42 12.06 18.33
C LEU A 550 16.99 11.55 17.00
N MET A 551 17.13 10.23 16.84
CA MET A 551 17.58 9.64 15.57
C MET A 551 16.65 9.95 14.41
N TYR A 552 15.34 9.73 14.59
CA TYR A 552 14.36 10.07 13.56
C TYR A 552 14.30 11.57 13.29
N MET A 553 14.45 12.41 14.32
CA MET A 553 14.49 13.86 14.15
C MET A 553 15.69 14.30 13.34
N SER A 554 16.88 13.72 13.57
CA SER A 554 18.02 14.00 12.72
C SER A 554 17.82 13.51 11.29
N GLU A 555 17.20 12.35 11.09
CA GLU A 555 16.90 11.84 9.75
C GLU A 555 15.95 12.81 9.01
N ILE A 556 14.99 13.43 9.70
CA ILE A 556 14.14 14.49 9.16
C ILE A 556 14.95 15.75 8.80
N ILE A 557 15.85 16.19 9.70
CA ILE A 557 16.71 17.37 9.47
C ILE A 557 17.69 17.15 8.30
N GLU A 558 18.11 15.91 8.03
CA GLU A 558 19.01 15.55 6.93
C GLU A 558 18.28 15.40 5.57
N ASN A 559 17.00 14.98 5.57
CA ASN A 559 16.30 14.53 4.34
C ASN A 559 15.16 15.45 3.86
N VAL A 560 14.82 16.51 4.59
CA VAL A 560 13.81 17.50 4.20
C VAL A 560 14.47 18.85 3.87
N GLU A 561 13.88 19.65 2.97
CA GLU A 561 14.37 21.00 2.69
C GLU A 561 14.58 21.80 3.97
N LEU A 562 15.81 22.27 4.19
CA LEU A 562 16.22 22.86 5.46
C LEU A 562 15.34 24.04 5.90
N ARG A 563 14.82 24.81 4.93
CA ARG A 563 13.91 25.93 5.19
C ARG A 563 12.56 25.48 5.75
N GLN A 564 12.05 24.33 5.31
CA GLN A 564 10.78 23.78 5.78
C GLN A 564 10.92 23.17 7.19
N VAL A 565 12.03 22.49 7.46
CA VAL A 565 12.30 21.94 8.81
C VAL A 565 12.47 23.06 9.82
N VAL A 566 13.23 24.10 9.46
CA VAL A 566 13.43 25.27 10.33
C VAL A 566 12.10 26.00 10.54
N SER A 567 11.26 26.19 9.52
CA SER A 567 9.97 26.87 9.71
C SER A 567 9.02 26.08 10.61
N LEU A 568 8.97 24.75 10.48
CA LEU A 568 8.16 23.88 11.33
C LEU A 568 8.68 23.83 12.77
N LEU A 569 10.00 23.72 12.98
CA LEU A 569 10.60 23.76 14.31
C LEU A 569 10.43 25.12 14.97
N GLN A 570 10.46 26.20 14.20
CA GLN A 570 10.26 27.55 14.70
C GLN A 570 8.81 27.79 15.10
N ALA A 571 7.85 27.26 14.33
CA ALA A 571 6.44 27.25 14.69
C ALA A 571 6.19 26.39 15.95
N ASP A 572 6.86 25.24 16.08
CA ASP A 572 6.70 24.35 17.24
C ASP A 572 7.38 24.90 18.50
N SER A 573 8.56 25.51 18.38
CA SER A 573 9.23 26.22 19.48
C SER A 573 8.34 27.34 19.99
N LEU A 574 7.85 28.21 19.10
CA LEU A 574 6.96 29.31 19.51
C LEU A 574 5.69 28.79 20.20
N ARG A 575 5.15 27.67 19.73
CA ARG A 575 3.96 27.02 20.30
C ARG A 575 4.21 26.40 21.69
N ARG A 576 5.33 25.72 21.88
CA ARG A 576 5.60 24.90 23.09
C ARG A 576 6.37 25.64 24.17
N THR A 577 7.32 26.48 23.79
CA THR A 577 8.21 27.16 24.74
C THR A 577 7.92 28.65 24.85
N GLY A 578 7.12 29.22 23.93
CA GLY A 578 6.85 30.65 23.86
C GLY A 578 8.01 31.46 23.26
N ASP A 579 9.11 30.80 22.90
CA ASP A 579 10.33 31.43 22.40
C ASP A 579 10.55 31.08 20.91
N SER A 580 11.08 32.05 20.15
CA SER A 580 11.57 31.79 18.79
C SER A 580 12.77 30.85 18.81
N LEU A 581 12.80 29.85 17.93
CA LEU A 581 13.90 28.90 17.83
C LEU A 581 15.24 29.60 17.58
N SER A 582 16.21 29.35 18.46
CA SER A 582 17.59 29.80 18.38
C SER A 582 18.29 29.02 17.28
N LEU A 583 18.59 29.71 16.17
CA LEU A 583 19.37 29.13 15.08
C LEU A 583 20.81 28.78 15.51
N VAL A 584 21.32 29.42 16.57
CA VAL A 584 22.63 29.12 17.16
C VAL A 584 22.58 27.76 17.87
N GLU A 585 21.60 27.52 18.74
CA GLU A 585 21.44 26.20 19.38
C GLU A 585 21.12 25.10 18.36
N LEU A 586 20.28 25.39 17.36
CA LEU A 586 19.95 24.42 16.31
C LEU A 586 21.19 24.02 15.49
N SER A 587 22.05 24.98 15.15
CA SER A 587 23.30 24.69 14.44
C SER A 587 24.30 23.90 15.29
N HIS A 588 24.38 24.22 16.59
CA HIS A 588 25.22 23.49 17.54
C HIS A 588 24.73 22.05 17.75
N PHE A 589 23.42 21.85 17.93
CA PHE A 589 22.78 20.54 17.99
C PHE A 589 23.10 19.69 16.75
N ARG A 590 22.98 20.28 15.55
CA ARG A 590 23.28 19.57 14.29
C ARG A 590 24.75 19.15 14.20
N SER A 591 25.67 20.01 14.65
CA SER A 591 27.10 19.70 14.69
C SER A 591 27.42 18.53 15.64
N LEU A 592 26.87 18.57 16.85
CA LEU A 592 27.06 17.53 17.86
C LEU A 592 26.48 16.19 17.40
N TRP A 593 25.32 16.22 16.76
CA TRP A 593 24.71 15.03 16.20
C TRP A 593 25.58 14.38 15.12
N TYR A 594 26.16 15.19 14.23
CA TYR A 594 27.05 14.69 13.18
C TYR A 594 28.31 14.01 13.75
N GLN A 595 28.84 14.54 14.86
CA GLN A 595 29.97 13.93 15.58
C GLN A 595 29.58 12.59 16.25
N GLN A 596 28.38 12.50 16.83
CA GLN A 596 27.86 11.27 17.44
C GLN A 596 27.61 10.16 16.39
N LYS A 597 27.22 10.54 15.17
CA LYS A 597 27.05 9.60 14.05
C LYS A 597 28.40 9.00 13.62
N GLN A 598 29.46 9.82 13.54
CA GLN A 598 30.80 9.37 13.16
C GLN A 598 31.48 8.46 14.20
N SER A 599 31.26 8.70 15.50
CA SER A 599 31.74 7.82 16.57
C SER A 599 31.04 6.45 16.57
N SER A 600 29.76 6.42 16.17
CA SER A 600 28.98 5.18 16.01
C SER A 600 29.45 4.33 14.83
N THR A 601 29.81 4.94 13.68
CA THR A 601 30.32 4.20 12.50
C THR A 601 31.74 3.68 12.68
N SER A 602 32.60 4.40 13.39
CA SER A 602 33.98 3.99 13.67
C SER A 602 34.07 2.82 14.66
N THR A 603 33.12 2.73 15.60
CA THR A 603 33.04 1.61 16.56
C THR A 603 32.56 0.30 15.91
N ILE A 604 31.77 0.39 14.83
CA ILE A 604 31.31 -0.78 14.04
C ILE A 604 32.44 -1.30 13.14
N ILE A 605 33.26 -0.42 12.57
CA ILE A 605 34.41 -0.81 11.73
C ILE A 605 35.57 -1.39 12.56
N ALA A 606 35.69 -1.04 13.84
CA ALA A 606 36.70 -1.61 14.74
C ALA A 606 36.30 -2.96 15.38
N LYS A 607 35.05 -3.40 15.21
CA LYS A 607 34.51 -4.68 15.73
C LYS A 607 34.16 -5.70 14.63
N LEU A 608 34.41 -5.35 13.35
CA LEU A 608 34.45 -6.24 12.20
C LEU A 608 35.91 -6.44 11.79
#